data_AF-A0A3M1SAA7-F1
#
_entry.id   AF-A0A3M1SAA7-F1
#
_cell.length_a   1.000
_cell.length_b   1.000
_cell.length_c   1.000
_cell.angle_alpha   90.00
_cell.angle_beta   90.00
_cell.angle_gamma   90.00
#
_symmetry.space_group_name_H-M   'P 1'
#
loop_
_entity.id
_entity.type
_entity.pdbx_description
1 polymer ?
#
loop_
_entity_poly.entity_id
_entity_poly.type
_entity_poly.pdbx_seq_one_letter_code
_entity_poly.pdbx_strand_id
1 'polypeptide(L)' 'MRGAVGAGHPLTAEAAVSILNQGGNAFDAILAAGFATLITEPVLSG' A
#
# COMPACT_ATOMS: atom_id res chain seq x y z
N MET A 1 -4.02 6.93 13.76
CA MET A 1 -3.12 6.05 12.97
C MET A 1 -1.94 5.66 13.84
N ARG A 2 -1.55 4.37 13.88
CA ARG A 2 -0.36 3.85 14.59
C ARG A 2 0.62 3.20 13.60
N GLY A 3 1.04 3.96 12.58
CA GLY A 3 1.94 3.46 11.54
C GLY A 3 2.24 4.53 10.49
N ALA A 4 3.25 4.27 9.66
CA ALA A 4 3.63 5.09 8.53
C ALA A 4 3.71 4.22 7.27
N VAL A 5 3.43 4.80 6.11
CA VAL A 5 3.48 4.15 4.80
C VAL A 5 4.32 5.01 3.87
N GLY A 6 5.24 4.39 3.13
CA GLY A 6 5.97 5.00 2.04
C GLY A 6 5.82 4.17 0.77
N ALA A 7 5.57 4.81 -0.36
CA ALA A 7 5.47 4.17 -1.67
C ALA A 7 5.92 5.12 -2.78
N GLY A 8 6.23 4.58 -3.96
CA GLY A 8 6.65 5.36 -5.12
C GLY A 8 5.50 6.15 -5.77
N HIS A 9 4.26 5.67 -5.62
CA HIS A 9 3.06 6.32 -6.14
C HIS A 9 2.02 6.61 -5.02
N PRO A 10 1.34 7.77 -5.03
CA PRO A 10 0.35 8.12 -4.01
C PRO A 10 -0.76 7.08 -3.81
N LEU A 11 -1.33 6.56 -4.90
CA LEU A 11 -2.38 5.52 -4.84
C LEU A 11 -1.89 4.19 -4.22
N THR A 12 -0.60 3.85 -4.36
CA THR A 12 -0.01 2.70 -3.68
C THR A 12 0.01 2.92 -2.17
N ALA A 13 0.41 4.12 -1.74
CA ALA A 13 0.42 4.48 -0.32
C ALA A 13 -1.02 4.51 0.25
N GLU A 14 -1.97 5.07 -0.49
CA GLU A 14 -3.38 5.13 -0.10
C GLU A 14 -4.01 3.74 0.07
N ALA A 15 -3.68 2.77 -0.79
CA ALA A 15 -4.14 1.40 -0.66
C ALA A 15 -3.70 0.78 0.69
N ALA A 16 -2.42 0.91 1.06
CA ALA A 16 -1.92 0.45 2.35
C ALA A 16 -2.54 1.23 3.53
N VAL A 17 -2.65 2.56 3.43
CA VAL A 17 -3.27 3.41 4.47
C VAL A 17 -4.72 3.01 4.70
N SER A 18 -5.47 2.68 3.64
CA SER A 18 -6.85 2.22 3.74
C SER A 18 -6.97 0.94 4.58
N ILE A 19 -6.09 -0.05 4.36
CA ILE A 19 -6.09 -1.29 5.15
C ILE A 19 -5.73 -1.03 6.61
N LEU A 20 -4.73 -0.19 6.89
CA LEU A 20 -4.40 0.19 8.27
C LEU A 20 -5.57 0.89 8.97
N ASN A 21 -6.30 1.75 8.27
CA ASN A 21 -7.48 2.44 8.81
C ASN A 21 -8.66 1.48 9.06
N GLN A 22 -8.74 0.39 8.30
CA GLN A 22 -9.72 -0.70 8.52
C GLN A 22 -9.32 -1.64 9.67
N GLY A 23 -8.21 -1.38 10.36
CA GLY A 23 -7.71 -2.20 11.47
C GLY A 23 -6.82 -3.36 11.05
N GLY A 24 -6.45 -3.44 9.76
CA GLY A 24 -5.45 -4.39 9.27
C GLY A 24 -4.06 -4.09 9.85
N ASN A 25 -3.21 -5.12 9.88
CA ASN A 25 -1.83 -4.99 10.33
C ASN A 25 -0.90 -4.53 9.19
N ALA A 26 0.40 -4.40 9.48
CA ALA A 26 1.40 -3.99 8.48
C ALA A 26 1.53 -4.98 7.30
N PHE A 27 1.31 -6.27 7.53
CA PHE A 27 1.35 -7.30 6.49
C PHE A 27 0.12 -7.22 5.58
N ASP A 28 -1.08 -7.02 6.13
CA ASP A 28 -2.28 -6.78 5.32
C ASP A 28 -2.10 -5.53 4.44
N ALA A 29 -1.50 -4.49 5.01
CA ALA A 29 -1.21 -3.24 4.29
C ALA A 29 -0.19 -3.43 3.16
N ILE A 30 0.88 -4.22 3.36
CA ILE A 30 1.87 -4.48 2.29
C ILE A 30 1.28 -5.32 1.16
N LEU A 31 0.31 -6.20 1.45
CA LEU A 31 -0.39 -6.95 0.39
C LEU A 31 -1.26 -6.03 -0.47
N ALA A 32 -2.02 -5.12 0.15
CA ALA A 32 -2.82 -4.15 -0.59
C ALA A 32 -1.96 -3.19 -1.42
N ALA A 33 -0.87 -2.66 -0.85
CA ALA A 33 0.11 -1.90 -1.62
C ALA A 33 0.69 -2.75 -2.74
N GLY A 34 1.14 -3.97 -2.46
CA GLY A 34 1.72 -4.92 -3.42
C GLY A 34 0.89 -5.09 -4.69
N PHE A 35 -0.40 -5.39 -4.54
CA PHE A 35 -1.33 -5.49 -5.66
C PHE A 35 -1.59 -4.15 -6.36
N ALA A 36 -1.68 -3.04 -5.63
CA ALA A 36 -1.85 -1.71 -6.22
C ALA A 36 -0.65 -1.35 -7.11
N THR A 37 0.58 -1.67 -6.68
CA THR A 37 1.81 -1.34 -7.42
C THR A 37 1.82 -1.92 -8.84
N LEU A 38 1.19 -3.08 -9.05
CA LEU A 38 1.11 -3.72 -10.38
C LEU A 38 0.40 -2.84 -11.41
N ILE A 39 -0.44 -1.92 -10.97
CA ILE A 39 -1.18 -0.98 -11.81
C ILE A 39 -0.58 0.43 -11.74
N THR A 40 -0.20 0.89 -10.55
CA THR A 40 0.23 2.28 -10.31
C THR A 40 1.71 2.50 -10.60
N GLU A 41 2.53 1.44 -10.55
CA GLU A 41 3.99 1.47 -10.68
C GLU A 41 4.52 0.37 -11.63
N PRO A 42 3.92 0.13 -12.81
CA PRO A 42 4.16 -1.09 -13.61
C PRO A 42 5.61 -1.27 -14.12
N VAL A 43 6.42 -0.21 -14.14
CA VAL A 43 7.84 -0.29 -14.52
C VAL A 43 8.74 -0.67 -13.33
N LEU A 44 8.31 -0.36 -12.11
CA LEU A 44 9.04 -0.60 -10.86
C LEU A 44 8.56 -1.85 -10.13
N SER A 45 7.43 -2.42 -10.57
CA SER A 45 6.70 -3.49 -9.90
C SER A 45 6.66 -4.77 -10.72
N GLY A 46 6.85 -5.91 -10.03
CA GLY A 46 6.83 -7.27 -10.59
C GLY A 46 6.34 -8.29 -9.58
#